data_AF-A0AAV3K7S1-F1
#
_entry.id   AF-A0AAV3K7S1-F1
#
_cell.length_a   1.000
_cell.length_b   1.000
_cell.length_c   1.000
_cell.angle_alpha   90.00
_cell.angle_beta   90.00
_cell.angle_gamma   90.00
#
_symmetry.space_group_name_H-M   'P 1'
#
loop_
_entity.id
_entity.type
_entity.pdbx_description
1 polymer ?
#
loop_
_entity_poly.entity_id
_entity_poly.type
_entity_poly.pdbx_seq_one_letter_code
_entity_poly.pdbx_strand_id
1 'polypeptide(L)'
;MIIIFFVLGVPIAYFIISNSGLEHQFSSSDNSSLTDPIIINAPKISQKYQIKHGDAEGPGKQVTGIYFENTTDIETLRNYLKLLKFTLNMDDGYREVWESPDKNKFIVLSVNREDNATYFELLL
;
A
#
# COMPACT_ATOMS: atom_id res chain seq x y z
N MET A 1 -14.23 20.10 53.79
CA MET A 1 -15.09 20.73 52.75
C MET A 1 -14.18 21.65 51.95
N ILE A 2 -13.89 21.53 50.66
CA ILE A 2 -14.45 20.75 49.55
C ILE A 2 -13.24 20.39 48.65
N ILE A 3 -13.20 19.16 48.15
CA ILE A 3 -12.21 18.70 47.17
C ILE A 3 -12.74 19.11 45.79
N ILE A 4 -11.97 19.90 45.03
CA ILE A 4 -12.32 20.24 43.65
C ILE A 4 -11.40 19.43 42.73
N PHE A 5 -11.92 18.32 42.24
CA PHE A 5 -11.36 17.58 41.12
C PHE A 5 -11.59 18.38 39.84
N PHE A 6 -10.57 19.05 39.32
CA PHE A 6 -10.60 19.53 37.94
C PHE A 6 -10.06 18.42 37.03
N VAL A 7 -10.97 17.54 36.62
CA VAL A 7 -10.81 16.70 35.44
C VAL A 7 -10.91 17.63 34.22
N LEU A 8 -9.80 18.17 33.77
CA LEU A 8 -9.72 18.82 32.47
C LEU A 8 -9.62 17.71 31.42
N GLY A 9 -10.80 17.23 31.00
CA GLY A 9 -10.93 16.41 29.81
C GLY A 9 -10.32 17.18 28.64
N VAL A 10 -9.31 16.57 28.01
CA VAL A 10 -8.79 17.04 26.73
C VAL A 10 -9.81 16.63 25.67
N PRO A 11 -10.56 17.53 25.02
CA PRO A 11 -11.36 17.15 23.88
C PRO A 11 -10.41 16.81 22.73
N ILE A 12 -10.29 15.52 22.42
CA ILE A 12 -9.65 15.04 21.20
C ILE A 12 -10.52 15.53 20.03
N ALA A 13 -10.14 16.65 19.44
CA ALA A 13 -10.76 17.17 18.24
C ALA A 13 -10.39 16.24 17.06
N TYR A 14 -11.27 15.29 16.76
CA TYR A 14 -11.26 14.59 15.48
C TYR A 14 -11.73 15.57 14.41
N PHE A 15 -10.79 16.15 13.67
CA PHE A 15 -11.10 16.89 12.45
C PHE A 15 -11.44 15.87 11.35
N ILE A 16 -12.72 15.67 11.07
CA ILE A 16 -13.17 14.99 9.85
C ILE A 16 -13.23 16.06 8.77
N ILE A 17 -12.24 16.08 7.88
CA ILE A 17 -12.33 16.83 6.62
C ILE A 17 -13.20 15.99 5.68
N SER A 18 -14.47 16.37 5.57
CA SER A 18 -15.36 15.93 4.51
C SER A 18 -15.04 16.73 3.24
N ASN A 19 -14.22 16.15 2.36
CA ASN A 19 -14.08 16.66 0.99
C ASN A 19 -15.10 15.93 0.11
N SER A 20 -16.31 16.47 0.05
CA SER A 20 -17.33 16.10 -0.93
C SER A 20 -16.93 16.64 -2.30
N GLY A 21 -16.82 15.74 -3.28
CA GLY A 21 -16.84 16.08 -4.70
C GLY A 21 -15.48 15.96 -5.39
N LEU A 22 -15.28 14.82 -6.07
CA LEU A 22 -14.81 14.74 -7.46
C LEU A 22 -14.94 13.27 -7.88
N GLU A 23 -16.07 12.95 -8.50
CA GLU A 23 -16.21 11.76 -9.34
C GLU A 23 -15.15 11.82 -10.43
N HIS A 24 -14.30 10.80 -10.59
CA HIS A 24 -13.66 10.53 -11.89
C HIS A 24 -13.17 9.07 -11.95
N GLN A 25 -13.89 8.30 -12.77
CA GLN A 25 -13.58 6.99 -13.37
C GLN A 25 -13.18 5.83 -12.44
N PHE A 26 -14.21 5.18 -11.92
CA PHE A 26 -14.18 3.75 -11.65
C PHE A 26 -14.03 2.99 -12.97
N SER A 27 -12.87 2.36 -13.20
CA SER A 27 -12.79 1.15 -14.02
C SER A 27 -12.22 0.04 -13.16
N SER A 28 -13.01 -0.35 -12.16
CA SER A 28 -12.85 -1.64 -11.50
C SER A 28 -13.68 -2.63 -12.31
N SER A 29 -13.11 -3.14 -13.41
CA SER A 29 -13.70 -4.32 -14.06
C SER A 29 -13.69 -5.46 -13.03
N ASP A 30 -14.83 -6.12 -12.86
CA ASP A 30 -15.17 -7.17 -11.89
C ASP A 30 -14.12 -8.31 -11.73
N ASN A 31 -12.97 -8.03 -11.12
CA ASN A 31 -11.90 -9.00 -10.81
C ASN A 31 -11.41 -8.91 -9.35
N SER A 32 -12.13 -8.20 -8.49
CA SER A 32 -11.78 -8.06 -7.06
C SER A 32 -11.75 -9.41 -6.32
N SER A 33 -12.45 -10.43 -6.80
CA SER A 33 -12.47 -11.77 -6.20
C SER A 33 -11.18 -12.58 -6.39
N LEU A 34 -10.30 -12.20 -7.31
CA LEU A 34 -9.05 -12.91 -7.62
C LEU A 34 -7.79 -12.12 -7.19
N THR A 35 -7.97 -10.88 -6.75
CA THR A 35 -6.85 -10.04 -6.31
C THR A 35 -6.53 -10.35 -4.85
N ASP A 36 -5.26 -10.64 -4.56
CA ASP A 36 -4.84 -10.98 -3.22
C ASP A 36 -5.20 -9.87 -2.20
N PRO A 37 -5.70 -10.21 -0.99
CA PRO A 37 -6.03 -9.22 0.02
C PRO A 37 -4.88 -8.27 0.39
N ILE A 38 -3.62 -8.68 0.20
CA ILE A 38 -2.46 -7.82 0.43
C ILE A 38 -2.45 -6.64 -0.56
N ILE A 39 -2.86 -6.85 -1.81
CA ILE A 39 -2.94 -5.79 -2.81
C ILE A 39 -4.17 -4.92 -2.56
N ILE A 40 -5.34 -5.51 -2.29
CA ILE A 40 -6.58 -4.75 -2.07
C ILE A 40 -6.47 -3.82 -0.87
N ASN A 41 -5.81 -4.27 0.21
CA ASN A 41 -5.68 -3.53 1.45
C ASN A 41 -4.40 -2.69 1.55
N ALA A 42 -3.58 -2.64 0.49
CA ALA A 42 -2.39 -1.80 0.50
C ALA A 42 -2.77 -0.32 0.63
N PRO A 43 -2.05 0.46 1.46
CA PRO A 43 -2.34 1.87 1.65
C PRO A 43 -2.10 2.65 0.35
N LYS A 44 -3.04 3.51 -0.01
CA LYS A 44 -2.96 4.33 -1.22
C LYS A 44 -2.08 5.54 -0.94
N ILE A 45 -0.83 5.47 -1.40
CA ILE A 45 0.17 6.54 -1.23
C ILE A 45 0.09 7.63 -2.32
N SER A 46 -0.83 7.50 -3.27
CA SER A 46 -1.16 8.51 -4.28
C SER A 46 -2.64 8.50 -4.62
N GLN A 47 -3.16 9.66 -5.02
CA GLN A 47 -4.50 9.81 -5.60
C GLN A 47 -4.59 9.22 -7.01
N LYS A 48 -3.45 9.12 -7.71
CA LYS A 48 -3.35 8.51 -9.03
C LYS A 48 -2.64 7.17 -8.90
N TYR A 49 -3.42 6.09 -8.97
CA TYR A 49 -2.88 4.74 -8.90
C TYR A 49 -3.66 3.80 -9.81
N GLN A 50 -3.00 2.72 -10.24
CA GLN A 50 -3.58 1.71 -11.11
C GLN A 50 -3.19 0.33 -10.60
N ILE A 51 -4.16 -0.58 -10.49
CA ILE A 51 -3.88 -2.00 -10.25
C ILE A 51 -3.57 -2.64 -11.60
N LYS A 52 -2.44 -3.34 -11.69
CA LYS A 52 -1.99 -4.03 -12.89
C LYS A 52 -1.92 -5.52 -12.60
N HIS A 53 -2.41 -6.30 -13.56
CA HIS A 53 -2.24 -7.75 -13.61
C HIS A 53 -1.41 -8.06 -14.85
N GLY A 54 -0.41 -8.92 -14.72
CA GLY A 54 0.44 -9.29 -15.85
C GLY A 54 1.17 -10.60 -15.62
N ASP A 55 1.89 -11.03 -16.64
CA ASP A 55 2.82 -12.13 -16.54
C ASP A 55 4.14 -11.60 -15.98
N ALA A 56 4.64 -12.21 -14.90
CA ALA A 56 6.03 -12.01 -14.48
C ALA A 56 6.96 -12.74 -15.45
N GLU A 57 8.24 -12.36 -15.50
CA GLU A 57 9.22 -13.04 -16.36
C GLU A 57 9.29 -14.55 -16.05
N GLY A 58 8.76 -15.36 -16.97
CA GLY A 58 8.76 -16.83 -16.91
C GLY A 58 7.37 -17.46 -17.16
N PRO A 59 7.31 -18.71 -17.64
CA PRO A 59 6.04 -19.35 -17.97
C PRO A 59 5.16 -19.54 -16.73
N GLY A 60 3.94 -19.02 -16.78
CA GLY A 60 2.89 -19.26 -15.78
C GLY A 60 3.01 -18.46 -14.48
N LYS A 61 3.94 -17.50 -14.38
CA LYS A 61 4.04 -16.62 -13.22
C LYS A 61 3.16 -15.39 -13.40
N GLN A 62 2.27 -15.13 -12.46
CA GLN A 62 1.41 -13.95 -12.49
C GLN A 62 1.92 -12.93 -11.48
N VAL A 63 1.92 -11.66 -11.88
CA VAL A 63 2.15 -10.53 -10.99
C VAL A 63 0.87 -9.72 -10.89
N THR A 64 0.49 -9.40 -9.66
CA THR A 64 -0.54 -8.41 -9.41
C THR A 64 0.05 -7.31 -8.55
N GLY A 65 0.00 -6.07 -9.02
CA GLY A 65 0.63 -4.96 -8.33
C GLY A 65 -0.12 -3.65 -8.48
N ILE A 66 0.29 -2.68 -7.68
CA ILE A 66 -0.21 -1.31 -7.72
C ILE A 66 0.91 -0.40 -8.21
N TYR A 67 0.59 0.35 -9.25
CA TYR A 67 1.41 1.44 -9.73
C TYR A 67 0.88 2.75 -9.15
N PHE A 68 1.71 3.47 -8.40
CA PHE A 68 1.39 4.77 -7.84
C PHE A 68 2.15 5.87 -8.60
N GLU A 69 1.42 6.84 -9.15
CA GLU A 69 2.00 7.97 -9.85
C GLU A 69 2.25 9.15 -8.91
N ASN A 70 3.23 9.99 -9.24
CA ASN A 70 3.58 11.21 -8.51
C ASN A 70 3.95 11.00 -7.03
N THR A 71 4.52 9.84 -6.70
CA THR A 71 4.96 9.55 -5.35
C THR A 71 6.16 8.61 -5.34
N THR A 72 7.07 8.89 -4.42
CA THR A 72 8.22 8.06 -4.05
C THR A 72 8.21 7.73 -2.55
N ASP A 73 7.11 8.07 -1.85
CA ASP A 73 6.97 7.80 -0.42
C ASP A 73 6.61 6.34 -0.17
N ILE A 74 7.66 5.55 0.04
CA ILE A 74 7.56 4.11 0.28
C ILE A 74 7.48 3.74 1.76
N GLU A 75 7.67 4.68 2.69
CA GLU A 75 7.66 4.38 4.13
C GLU A 75 6.32 3.83 4.59
N THR A 76 5.23 4.37 4.03
CA THR A 76 3.87 3.90 4.30
C THR A 76 3.69 2.43 3.87
N LEU A 77 4.25 2.04 2.72
CA LEU A 77 4.20 0.65 2.23
C LEU A 77 5.13 -0.27 3.04
N ARG A 78 6.33 0.17 3.41
CA ARG A 78 7.25 -0.56 4.30
C ARG A 78 6.59 -0.84 5.65
N ASN A 79 5.93 0.14 6.24
CA ASN A 79 5.22 -0.02 7.51
C ASN A 79 4.04 -1.00 7.39
N TYR A 80 3.32 -0.95 6.27
CA TYR A 80 2.27 -1.93 5.97
C TYR A 80 2.82 -3.37 5.90
N LEU A 81 3.94 -3.58 5.20
CA LEU A 81 4.58 -4.91 5.11
C LEU A 81 5.04 -5.41 6.49
N LYS A 82 5.64 -4.54 7.31
CA LYS A 82 6.02 -4.88 8.69
C LYS A 82 4.81 -5.24 9.56
N LEU A 83 3.67 -4.57 9.39
CA LEU A 83 2.42 -4.90 10.09
C LEU A 83 1.97 -6.32 9.74
N LEU A 84 2.06 -6.69 8.47
CA LEU A 84 1.79 -8.04 7.95
C LEU A 84 2.88 -9.08 8.27
N LYS A 85 3.92 -8.69 9.02
CA LYS A 85 5.06 -9.54 9.39
C LYS A 85 5.94 -9.98 8.22
N PHE A 86 5.86 -9.30 7.08
CA PHE A 86 6.82 -9.51 6.00
C PHE A 86 8.23 -9.08 6.45
N THR A 87 9.24 -9.80 5.95
CA THR A 87 10.64 -9.53 6.23
C THR A 87 11.37 -9.13 4.96
N LEU A 88 12.21 -8.08 5.04
CA LEU A 88 13.07 -7.68 3.93
C LEU A 88 14.11 -8.77 3.67
N ASN A 89 14.08 -9.36 2.47
CA ASN A 89 14.98 -10.42 2.05
C ASN A 89 16.12 -9.86 1.17
N MET A 90 15.82 -8.88 0.32
CA MET A 90 16.79 -8.26 -0.60
C MET A 90 16.48 -6.77 -0.76
N ASP A 91 17.53 -5.96 -0.82
CA ASP A 91 17.50 -4.55 -1.22
C ASP A 91 18.73 -4.28 -2.09
N ASP A 92 18.52 -3.94 -3.36
CA ASP A 92 19.59 -3.60 -4.30
C ASP A 92 19.68 -2.10 -4.61
N GLY A 93 18.92 -1.26 -3.88
CA GLY A 93 18.81 0.17 -4.10
C GLY A 93 17.84 0.58 -5.21
N TYR A 94 17.39 -0.35 -6.05
CA TYR A 94 16.37 -0.14 -7.07
C TYR A 94 15.03 -0.79 -6.70
N ARG A 95 15.09 -1.96 -6.06
CA ARG A 95 13.94 -2.72 -5.58
C ARG A 95 14.25 -3.36 -4.24
N GLU A 96 13.20 -3.46 -3.44
CA GLU A 96 13.16 -4.26 -2.23
C GLU A 96 12.29 -5.49 -2.48
N VAL A 97 12.78 -6.65 -2.07
CA VAL A 97 12.01 -7.89 -2.06
C VAL A 97 11.70 -8.27 -0.63
N TRP A 98 10.41 -8.32 -0.33
CA TRP A 98 9.88 -8.66 0.97
C TRP A 98 9.23 -10.05 0.91
N GLU A 99 9.56 -10.90 1.86
CA GLU A 99 9.08 -12.28 1.94
C GLU A 99 8.03 -12.42 3.05
N SER A 100 6.96 -13.18 2.78
CA SER A 100 5.92 -13.48 3.77
C SER A 100 6.42 -14.44 4.86
N PRO A 101 5.82 -14.45 6.07
CA PRO A 101 6.23 -15.35 7.16
C PRO A 101 6.23 -16.84 6.79
N ASP A 102 5.31 -17.23 5.91
CA ASP A 102 5.11 -18.59 5.39
C ASP A 102 5.88 -18.85 4.08
N LYS A 103 6.65 -17.87 3.58
CA LYS A 103 7.56 -17.99 2.42
C LYS A 103 6.89 -18.38 1.10
N ASN A 104 5.59 -18.13 0.97
CA ASN A 104 4.82 -18.44 -0.23
C ASN A 104 4.50 -17.19 -1.08
N LYS A 105 4.73 -15.98 -0.54
CA LYS A 105 4.43 -14.73 -1.20
C LYS A 105 5.63 -13.80 -1.14
N PHE A 106 5.87 -13.12 -2.25
CA PHE A 106 6.94 -12.14 -2.37
C PHE A 106 6.36 -10.82 -2.85
N ILE A 107 6.65 -9.76 -2.11
CA ILE A 107 6.33 -8.40 -2.51
C ILE A 107 7.59 -7.73 -3.04
N VAL A 108 7.51 -7.19 -4.25
CA VAL A 108 8.52 -6.31 -4.83
C VAL A 108 8.04 -4.86 -4.66
N LEU A 109 8.84 -4.08 -3.95
CA LEU A 109 8.63 -2.65 -3.78
C LEU A 109 9.74 -1.91 -4.51
N SER A 110 9.41 -1.11 -5.51
CA SER A 110 10.41 -0.37 -6.29
C SER A 110 10.01 1.08 -6.48
N VAL A 111 11.02 1.95 -6.61
CA VAL A 111 10.83 3.39 -6.79
C VAL A 111 11.51 3.81 -8.08
N ASN A 112 10.70 4.29 -9.02
CA ASN A 112 11.20 4.97 -10.21
C ASN A 112 11.24 6.47 -9.93
N ARG A 113 12.45 6.99 -9.66
CA ARG A 113 12.65 8.42 -9.36
C ARG A 113 12.57 9.30 -10.60
N GLU A 114 12.80 8.76 -11.79
CA GLU A 114 12.72 9.51 -13.05
C GLU A 114 11.25 9.84 -13.37
N ASP A 115 10.38 8.84 -13.24
CA ASP A 115 8.94 8.99 -13.47
C ASP A 115 8.16 9.44 -12.22
N ASN A 116 8.86 9.68 -11.09
CA ASN A 116 8.27 9.98 -9.78
C ASN A 116 7.14 8.99 -9.43
N ALA A 117 7.45 7.70 -9.49
CA ALA A 117 6.47 6.64 -9.34
C ALA A 117 6.97 5.52 -8.42
N THR A 118 6.01 4.79 -7.85
CA THR A 118 6.26 3.67 -6.95
C THR A 118 5.47 2.45 -7.41
N TYR A 119 6.10 1.29 -7.39
CA TYR A 119 5.48 0.01 -7.72
C TYR A 119 5.42 -0.88 -6.48
N PHE A 120 4.27 -1.49 -6.26
CA PHE A 120 4.02 -2.44 -5.17
C PHE A 120 3.43 -3.72 -5.75
N GLU A 121 4.25 -4.75 -5.93
CA GLU A 121 3.91 -5.92 -6.75
C GLU A 121 3.94 -7.19 -5.92
N LEU A 122 2.90 -8.01 -6.03
CA LEU A 122 2.85 -9.35 -5.47
C LEU A 122 3.18 -10.37 -6.57
N LEU A 123 4.22 -11.17 -6.33
CA LEU A 123 4.57 -12.31 -7.15
C LEU A 123 3.82 -13.55 -6.63
N LEU A 124 3.08 -14.20 -7.54
CA LEU A 124 2.30 -15.43 -7.31
C LEU A 124 2.99 -16.65 -7.92
#